data_AF-A0A0M4E7C4-F1
#
_entry.id   AF-A0A0M4E7C4-F1
#
_cell.length_a   1.000
_cell.length_b   1.000
_cell.length_c   1.000
_cell.angle_alpha   90.00
_cell.angle_beta   90.00
_cell.angle_gamma   90.00
#
_symmetry.space_group_name_H-M   'P 1'
#
loop_
_entity.id
_entity.type
_entity.pdbx_description
1 polymer ?
#
loop_
_entity_poly.entity_id
_entity_poly.type
_entity_poly.pdbx_seq_one_letter_code
_entity_poly.pdbx_strand_id
1 'polypeptide(L)'
;MGTRPWIVGDELWAVVEPLLLPCPERSPGPRPVSDRLCLQGILFVLYYDIAWQLLPLELGFGSGQTCWRHLERWRKAGVLDQVHRVLLAELNAAGELDWSRACVDGSHVRAKEGAPTPVRRRSTGGRRAASTT
;
A
#
# COMPACT_ATOMS: atom_id res chain seq x y z
N MET A 1 10.91 -22.04 -14.65
CA MET A 1 11.59 -20.87 -14.05
C MET A 1 10.50 -19.93 -13.59
N GLY A 2 10.29 -19.78 -12.28
CA GLY A 2 9.26 -18.89 -11.76
C GLY A 2 9.58 -17.45 -12.18
N THR A 3 8.65 -16.80 -12.87
CA THR A 3 8.71 -15.36 -13.08
C THR A 3 8.77 -14.69 -11.72
N ARG A 4 9.73 -13.78 -11.54
CA ARG A 4 9.84 -13.01 -10.30
C ARG A 4 8.51 -12.26 -10.10
N PRO A 5 7.83 -12.41 -8.96
CA PRO A 5 6.44 -11.94 -8.80
C PRO A 5 6.27 -10.42 -8.85
N TRP A 6 7.37 -9.66 -8.69
CA TRP A 6 7.38 -8.20 -8.80
C TRP A 6 7.70 -7.68 -10.20
N ILE A 7 7.96 -8.55 -11.18
CA ILE A 7 8.20 -8.13 -12.57
C ILE A 7 6.86 -7.97 -13.27
N VAL A 8 6.61 -6.77 -13.77
CA VAL A 8 5.36 -6.42 -14.46
C VAL A 8 5.58 -6.69 -15.94
N GLY A 9 4.94 -7.74 -16.47
CA GLY A 9 4.96 -8.08 -17.90
C GLY A 9 4.24 -7.05 -18.77
N ASP A 10 4.45 -7.11 -20.08
CA ASP A 10 3.88 -6.14 -21.03
C ASP A 10 2.34 -6.17 -21.04
N GLU A 11 1.74 -7.36 -20.93
CA GLU A 11 0.30 -7.55 -20.89
C GLU A 11 -0.34 -6.85 -19.67
N LEU A 12 0.22 -7.08 -18.48
CA LEU A 12 -0.22 -6.40 -17.26
C LEU A 12 0.04 -4.89 -17.36
N TRP A 13 1.17 -4.48 -17.93
CA TRP A 13 1.49 -3.08 -18.10
C TRP A 13 0.50 -2.36 -19.03
N ALA A 14 0.08 -3.00 -20.11
CA ALA A 14 -0.90 -2.45 -21.06
C ALA A 14 -2.27 -2.18 -20.40
N VAL A 15 -2.62 -2.92 -19.35
CA VAL A 15 -3.83 -2.68 -18.54
C VAL A 15 -3.62 -1.56 -17.52
N VAL A 16 -2.45 -1.49 -16.89
CA VAL A 16 -2.18 -0.53 -15.80
C VAL A 16 -1.86 0.86 -16.33
N GLU A 17 -1.03 0.98 -17.37
CA GLU A 17 -0.52 2.24 -17.90
C GLU A 17 -1.61 3.26 -18.23
N PRO A 18 -2.73 2.91 -18.90
CA PRO A 18 -3.79 3.87 -19.21
C PRO A 18 -4.52 4.41 -17.97
N LEU A 19 -4.43 3.73 -16.83
CA LEU A 19 -5.07 4.12 -15.57
C LEU A 19 -4.19 5.08 -14.77
N LEU A 20 -2.92 5.22 -15.13
CA LEU A 20 -2.00 6.10 -14.44
C LEU A 20 -2.30 7.54 -14.81
N LEU A 21 -2.42 8.40 -13.79
CA LEU A 21 -2.48 9.83 -14.03
C LEU A 21 -1.19 10.29 -14.73
N PRO A 22 -1.29 11.19 -15.72
CA PRO A 22 -0.12 11.79 -16.33
C PRO A 22 0.78 12.36 -15.23
N CYS A 23 2.07 12.02 -15.29
CA CYS A 23 3.05 12.62 -14.39
C CYS A 23 2.97 14.14 -14.58
N PRO A 24 2.86 14.94 -13.49
CA PRO A 24 2.76 16.39 -13.62
C PRO A 24 3.91 16.91 -14.48
N GLU A 25 3.56 17.70 -15.50
CA GLU A 25 4.56 18.26 -16.41
C GLU A 25 5.58 19.07 -15.62
N ARG A 26 6.84 18.63 -15.69
CA ARG A 26 8.06 19.38 -15.34
C ARG A 26 8.10 19.91 -13.90
N SER A 27 8.75 19.16 -13.02
CA SER A 27 9.58 19.76 -11.96
C SER A 27 10.99 19.99 -12.52
N PRO A 28 11.65 21.12 -12.26
CA PRO A 28 13.06 21.28 -12.62
C PRO A 28 13.88 20.21 -11.87
N GLY A 29 14.44 19.25 -12.60
CA GLY A 29 15.19 18.13 -12.00
C GLY A 29 15.45 16.96 -12.95
N PRO A 30 16.13 15.90 -12.46
CA PRO A 30 16.39 14.69 -13.22
C PRO A 30 15.11 14.05 -13.74
N ARG A 31 15.23 13.33 -14.86
CA ARG A 31 14.09 12.61 -15.47
C ARG A 31 13.41 11.71 -14.42
N PRO A 32 12.08 11.74 -14.31
CA PRO A 32 11.35 10.82 -13.46
C PRO A 32 11.69 9.37 -13.82
N VAL A 33 11.88 8.51 -12.81
CA VAL A 33 11.92 7.06 -13.00
C VAL A 33 10.62 6.63 -13.67
N SER A 34 10.68 5.71 -14.63
CA SER A 34 9.47 5.25 -15.33
C SER A 34 8.46 4.67 -14.34
N ASP A 35 7.18 4.94 -14.55
CA ASP A 35 6.11 4.43 -13.69
C ASP A 35 6.12 2.90 -13.57
N ARG A 36 6.47 2.17 -14.65
CA ARG A 36 6.60 0.71 -14.63
C ARG A 36 7.67 0.23 -13.66
N LEU A 37 8.86 0.83 -13.71
CA LEU A 37 9.95 0.52 -12.78
C LEU A 37 9.55 0.85 -11.33
N CYS A 38 8.87 1.98 -11.09
CA CYS A 38 8.34 2.31 -9.77
C CYS A 38 7.32 1.26 -9.29
N LEU A 39 6.42 0.79 -10.15
CA LEU A 39 5.46 -0.27 -9.81
C LEU A 39 6.18 -1.57 -9.44
N GLN A 40 7.19 -1.98 -10.21
CA GLN A 40 8.00 -3.16 -9.86
C GLN A 40 8.72 -2.99 -8.52
N GLY A 41 9.24 -1.80 -8.22
CA GLY A 41 9.86 -1.49 -6.93
C GLY A 41 8.87 -1.54 -5.77
N ILE A 42 7.64 -1.04 -5.95
CA ILE A 42 6.56 -1.16 -4.98
C ILE A 42 6.23 -2.63 -4.73
N LEU A 43 6.03 -3.42 -5.79
CA LEU A 43 5.73 -4.85 -5.68
C LEU A 43 6.87 -5.62 -5.00
N PHE A 44 8.12 -5.26 -5.26
CA PHE A 44 9.28 -5.85 -4.59
C PHE A 44 9.24 -5.60 -3.08
N VAL A 45 9.01 -4.35 -2.67
CA VAL A 45 8.89 -3.97 -1.26
C VAL A 45 7.77 -4.74 -0.57
N LEU A 46 6.61 -4.84 -1.22
CA LEU A 46 5.45 -5.57 -0.69
C LEU A 46 5.67 -7.09 -0.63
N TYR A 47 6.35 -7.66 -1.62
CA TYR A 47 6.62 -9.10 -1.68
C TYR A 47 7.59 -9.55 -0.59
N TYR A 48 8.63 -8.75 -0.31
CA TYR A 48 9.63 -9.05 0.71
C TYR A 48 9.30 -8.46 2.09
N ASP A 49 8.26 -7.64 2.19
CA ASP A 49 7.86 -6.90 3.41
C ASP A 49 9.02 -6.14 4.06
N ILE A 50 9.77 -5.40 3.23
CA ILE A 50 10.94 -4.65 3.69
C ILE A 50 10.64 -3.16 3.85
N ALA A 51 11.45 -2.47 4.65
CA ALA A 51 11.39 -1.01 4.69
C ALA A 51 11.77 -0.40 3.33
N TRP A 52 11.13 0.70 2.94
CA TRP A 52 11.41 1.42 1.69
C TRP A 52 12.90 1.77 1.51
N GLN A 53 13.62 2.06 2.60
CA GLN A 53 15.05 2.40 2.56
C GLN A 53 15.94 1.20 2.17
N LEU A 54 15.43 -0.02 2.30
CA LEU A 54 16.14 -1.26 2.01
C LEU A 54 15.88 -1.76 0.58
N LEU A 55 15.13 -1.03 -0.24
CA LEU A 55 14.97 -1.36 -1.65
C LEU A 55 16.33 -1.27 -2.36
N PRO A 56 16.89 -2.38 -2.91
CA PRO A 56 18.21 -2.36 -3.54
C PRO A 56 18.23 -1.46 -4.78
N LEU A 57 19.19 -0.53 -4.84
CA LEU A 57 19.32 0.41 -5.95
C LEU A 57 19.81 -0.27 -7.24
N GLU A 58 20.53 -1.39 -7.10
CA GLU A 58 21.10 -2.19 -8.18
C GLU A 58 20.01 -2.81 -9.08
N LEU A 59 18.78 -2.91 -8.60
CA LEU A 59 17.63 -3.41 -9.37
C LEU A 59 17.09 -2.37 -10.37
N GLY A 60 17.52 -1.11 -10.28
CA GLY A 60 17.14 -0.06 -11.24
C GLY A 60 15.70 0.45 -11.10
N PHE A 61 14.98 0.08 -10.05
CA PHE A 61 13.60 0.55 -9.79
C PHE A 61 13.53 2.00 -9.28
N GLY A 62 14.68 2.64 -9.08
CA GLY A 62 14.80 3.89 -8.34
C GLY A 62 14.92 3.67 -6.84
N SER A 63 15.03 4.75 -6.07
CA SER A 63 15.05 4.65 -4.61
C SER A 63 13.66 4.29 -4.07
N GLY A 64 13.61 3.59 -2.93
CA GLY A 64 12.31 3.25 -2.34
C GLY A 64 11.50 4.47 -1.92
N GLN A 65 12.15 5.61 -1.63
CA GLN A 65 11.44 6.89 -1.43
C GLN A 65 10.75 7.39 -2.71
N THR A 66 11.35 7.15 -3.88
CA THR A 66 10.73 7.48 -5.18
C THR A 66 9.53 6.58 -5.43
N CYS A 67 9.64 5.28 -5.15
CA CYS A 67 8.54 4.32 -5.23
C CYS A 67 7.40 4.70 -4.28
N TRP A 68 7.71 5.04 -3.02
CA TRP A 68 6.71 5.45 -2.04
C TRP A 68 5.96 6.73 -2.47
N ARG A 69 6.65 7.74 -3.01
CA ARG A 69 5.99 8.96 -3.53
C ARG A 69 5.06 8.65 -4.71
N HIS A 70 5.43 7.72 -5.58
CA HIS A 70 4.56 7.25 -6.67
C HIS A 70 3.33 6.53 -6.12
N LEU A 71 3.54 5.60 -5.19
CA LEU A 71 2.46 4.87 -4.51
C LEU A 71 1.48 5.85 -3.85
N GLU A 72 1.99 6.84 -3.14
CA GLU A 72 1.13 7.81 -2.45
C GLU A 72 0.32 8.67 -3.42
N ARG A 73 0.93 9.08 -4.55
CA ARG A 73 0.23 9.80 -5.63
C ARG A 73 -0.89 8.94 -6.20
N TRP A 74 -0.60 7.69 -6.54
CA TRP A 74 -1.57 6.75 -7.10
C TRP A 74 -2.69 6.39 -6.13
N ARG A 75 -2.35 6.21 -4.84
CA ARG A 75 -3.33 5.97 -3.78
C ARG A 75 -4.29 7.15 -3.64
N LYS A 76 -3.79 8.38 -3.58
CA LYS A 76 -4.62 9.60 -3.51
C LYS A 76 -5.52 9.76 -4.74
N ALA A 77 -5.05 9.30 -5.89
CA ALA A 77 -5.79 9.33 -7.14
C ALA A 77 -6.78 8.17 -7.33
N GLY A 78 -6.81 7.18 -6.43
CA GLY A 78 -7.65 5.98 -6.58
C GLY A 78 -7.20 5.02 -7.67
N VAL A 79 -5.96 5.16 -8.18
CA VAL A 79 -5.42 4.33 -9.28
C VAL A 79 -5.37 2.87 -8.89
N LEU A 80 -4.93 2.55 -7.67
CA LEU A 80 -4.85 1.16 -7.20
C LEU A 80 -6.23 0.51 -7.12
N ASP A 81 -7.25 1.25 -6.67
CA ASP A 81 -8.62 0.74 -6.61
C ASP A 81 -9.20 0.50 -8.00
N GLN A 82 -8.81 1.32 -8.99
CA GLN A 82 -9.20 1.14 -10.38
C GLN A 82 -8.51 -0.06 -11.02
N VAL A 83 -7.19 -0.19 -10.84
CA VAL A 83 -6.40 -1.35 -11.29
C VAL A 83 -6.98 -2.64 -10.70
N HIS A 84 -7.25 -2.67 -9.39
CA HIS A 84 -7.82 -3.84 -8.73
C HIS A 84 -9.17 -4.23 -9.32
N ARG A 85 -10.07 -3.26 -9.55
CA ARG A 85 -11.39 -3.53 -10.17
C ARG A 85 -11.27 -4.07 -11.59
N VAL A 86 -10.39 -3.52 -12.41
CA VAL A 86 -10.18 -3.99 -13.79
C VAL A 86 -9.64 -5.42 -13.78
N LEU A 87 -8.57 -5.68 -13.02
CA LEU A 87 -7.99 -7.02 -12.93
C LEU A 87 -8.98 -8.06 -12.38
N LEU A 88 -9.78 -7.68 -11.38
CA LEU A 88 -10.81 -8.56 -10.85
C LEU A 88 -11.89 -8.88 -11.90
N ALA A 89 -12.30 -7.90 -12.71
CA ALA A 89 -13.27 -8.11 -13.78
C ALA A 89 -12.72 -9.02 -14.88
N GLU A 90 -11.47 -8.83 -15.30
CA GLU A 90 -10.77 -9.68 -16.29
C GLU A 90 -10.65 -11.12 -15.78
N LEU A 91 -10.18 -11.32 -14.54
CA LEU A 91 -10.07 -12.65 -13.95
C LEU A 91 -11.43 -13.33 -13.79
N ASN A 92 -12.47 -12.57 -13.44
CA ASN A 92 -13.83 -13.10 -13.37
C ASN A 92 -14.34 -13.54 -14.75
N ALA A 93 -14.11 -12.73 -15.78
CA ALA A 93 -14.49 -13.05 -17.16
C ALA A 93 -13.74 -14.28 -17.70
N ALA A 94 -12.47 -14.44 -17.30
CA ALA A 94 -11.66 -15.61 -17.63
C ALA A 94 -12.03 -16.88 -16.83
N GLY A 95 -12.85 -16.76 -15.78
CA GLY A 95 -13.19 -17.88 -14.89
C GLY A 95 -12.03 -18.32 -13.97
N GLU A 96 -11.03 -17.45 -13.78
CA GLU A 96 -9.81 -17.73 -13.00
C GLU A 96 -9.96 -17.39 -11.50
N LEU A 97 -11.13 -16.89 -11.09
CA LEU A 97 -11.43 -16.63 -9.69
C LEU A 97 -11.99 -17.88 -9.00
N ASP A 98 -11.28 -18.36 -7.97
CA ASP A 98 -11.76 -19.41 -7.09
C ASP A 98 -12.80 -18.85 -6.10
N TRP A 99 -14.08 -18.99 -6.45
CA TRP A 99 -15.20 -18.59 -5.61
C TRP A 99 -15.53 -19.59 -4.48
N SER A 100 -14.85 -20.74 -4.40
CA SER A 100 -15.09 -21.71 -3.34
C SER A 100 -14.54 -21.26 -1.97
N ARG A 101 -13.67 -20.24 -1.97
CA ARG A 101 -12.98 -19.72 -0.79
C ARG A 101 -13.08 -18.20 -0.76
N ALA A 102 -13.32 -17.65 0.43
CA ALA A 102 -13.26 -16.22 0.68
C ALA A 102 -12.39 -15.95 1.91
N CYS A 103 -11.39 -15.07 1.76
CA CYS A 103 -10.57 -14.58 2.86
C CYS A 103 -11.12 -13.23 3.31
N VAL A 104 -11.55 -13.13 4.57
CA VAL A 104 -12.00 -11.88 5.18
C VAL A 104 -10.85 -11.37 6.06
N ASP A 105 -10.30 -10.21 5.73
CA ASP A 105 -9.34 -9.51 6.58
C ASP A 105 -10.06 -8.45 7.44
N GLY A 106 -9.51 -8.18 8.63
CA GLY A 106 -10.09 -7.29 9.62
C GLY A 106 -9.04 -6.41 10.27
N SER A 107 -9.17 -5.10 10.10
CA SER A 107 -8.32 -4.13 10.79
C SER A 107 -8.87 -3.78 12.18
N HIS A 108 -8.09 -4.03 13.24
CA HIS A 108 -8.42 -3.60 14.59
C HIS A 108 -7.86 -2.20 14.85
N VAL A 109 -8.69 -1.16 14.72
CA VAL A 109 -8.29 0.21 15.06
C VAL A 109 -8.72 0.51 16.49
N ARG A 110 -7.79 0.95 17.34
CA ARG A 110 -8.15 1.43 18.68
C ARG A 110 -9.01 2.70 18.55
N ALA A 111 -10.21 2.66 19.14
CA ALA A 111 -10.99 3.87 19.40
C ALA A 111 -10.25 4.74 20.41
N LYS A 112 -9.53 5.77 19.93
CA LYS A 112 -8.78 6.69 20.78
C LYS A 112 -9.66 7.76 21.42
N GLU A 113 -10.86 7.98 20.88
CA GLU A 113 -11.83 8.92 21.43
C GLU A 113 -12.98 8.14 22.08
N GLY A 114 -13.06 8.22 23.41
CA GLY A 114 -14.28 7.84 24.12
C GLY A 114 -15.36 8.89 23.88
N ALA A 115 -16.63 8.49 23.89
CA ALA A 115 -17.74 9.44 23.84
C ALA A 115 -17.63 10.44 25.01
N PRO A 116 -18.06 11.70 24.83
CA PRO A 116 -18.18 12.65 25.93
C PRO A 116 -19.01 12.01 27.05
N THR A 117 -18.39 11.73 28.18
CA THR A 117 -19.09 11.13 29.32
C THR A 117 -19.89 12.25 30.00
N PRO A 118 -21.24 12.17 30.09
CA PRO A 118 -22.05 13.27 30.64
C PRO A 118 -21.81 13.51 32.14
N VAL A 119 -21.15 12.56 32.81
CA VAL A 119 -21.01 12.54 34.26
C VAL A 119 -19.54 12.50 34.64
N ARG A 120 -19.13 13.40 35.53
CA ARG A 120 -17.81 13.41 36.15
C ARG A 120 -17.61 12.10 36.92
N ARG A 121 -16.66 11.27 36.52
CA ARG A 121 -16.25 10.10 37.33
C ARG A 121 -15.78 10.59 38.70
N ARG A 122 -16.28 9.98 39.78
CA ARG A 122 -15.67 10.17 41.11
C ARG A 122 -14.22 9.73 41.02
N SER A 123 -13.30 10.62 41.39
CA SER A 123 -11.91 10.25 41.59
C SER A 123 -11.88 9.09 42.58
N THR A 124 -11.36 7.93 42.16
CA THR A 124 -10.93 6.91 43.10
C THR A 124 -9.77 7.52 43.88
N GLY A 125 -10.07 8.01 45.09
CA GLY A 125 -9.10 8.67 45.94
C GLY A 125 -7.80 7.86 46.03
N GLY A 126 -6.66 8.54 45.96
CA GLY A 126 -5.36 7.89 45.99
C GLY A 126 -5.23 7.03 47.25
N ARG A 127 -5.06 5.72 47.08
CA ARG A 127 -4.59 4.86 48.17
C ARG A 127 -3.08 4.96 48.22
N ARG A 128 -2.52 5.26 49.39
CA ARG A 128 -1.09 5.04 49.62
C ARG A 128 -0.82 3.55 49.47
N ALA A 129 0.19 3.20 48.67
CA ALA A 129 0.70 1.85 48.61
C ALA A 129 1.18 1.44 50.00
N ALA A 130 0.92 0.19 50.40
CA ALA A 130 1.45 -0.35 51.64
C ALA A 130 2.98 -0.36 51.54
N SER A 131 3.66 0.23 52.54
CA SER A 131 5.10 0.13 52.66
C SER A 131 5.46 -1.30 53.02
N THR A 132 6.28 -1.95 52.20
CA THR A 132 6.91 -3.22 52.57
C THR A 132 8.08 -2.89 53.49
N THR A 133 8.03 -3.40 54.72
CA THR A 133 9.17 -3.52 55.65
C THR A 133 9.46 -4.99 55.83
#